data_AF-A0A3A4VBA9-F1
#
_entry.id   AF-A0A3A4VBA9-F1
#
_cell.length_a   1.000
_cell.length_b   1.000
_cell.length_c   1.000
_cell.angle_alpha   90.00
_cell.angle_beta   90.00
_cell.angle_gamma   90.00
#
_symmetry.space_group_name_H-M   'P 1'
#
loop_
_entity.id
_entity.type
_entity.pdbx_description
1 polymer ?
#
loop_
_entity_poly.entity_id
_entity_poly.type
_entity_poly.pdbx_seq_one_letter_code
_entity_poly.pdbx_strand_id
1 'polypeptide(L)'
;MNEITFKESKKGRIIYYNEGLRPLYSPSIETESTEIIAQAYAIFWADQTWEHAWLLEKLLPIDDLAKEHEEAKQFKEALRGYYAQLRDLDIEANTFTNISEKLITEIGGFIDFENDLKNRQLKGKICTLIYPLFLEHTVREQNRSLNQLQALKENKLVFDRQEIITFWSQAIAEHAAFFAHWLDPTESQIEEKTLHYNQQFLKSYQELNIEIDIDTLIGDFINYSSVTLNNIIEHKIRSIIFPDLADHYRREAIFFRDQLRKAEWLEKKAA
;
A
#
# COMPACT_ATOMS: atom_id res chain seq x y z
N MET A 1 -17.64 1.86 5.68
CA MET A 1 -16.54 2.69 6.18
C MET A 1 -17.01 4.12 6.19
N ASN A 2 -16.80 4.83 7.30
CA ASN A 2 -17.23 6.23 7.43
C ASN A 2 -16.17 7.13 6.80
N GLU A 3 -16.51 7.73 5.66
CA GLU A 3 -15.71 8.74 4.99
C GLU A 3 -15.83 10.08 5.74
N ILE A 4 -14.69 10.70 6.05
CA ILE A 4 -14.62 12.01 6.69
C ILE A 4 -13.82 12.95 5.80
N THR A 5 -14.30 14.18 5.62
CA THR A 5 -13.53 15.21 4.89
C THR A 5 -12.28 15.56 5.68
N PHE A 6 -11.11 15.35 5.08
CA PHE A 6 -9.83 15.76 5.66
C PHE A 6 -9.50 17.19 5.28
N LYS A 7 -9.50 17.48 3.98
CA LYS A 7 -9.22 18.80 3.41
C LYS A 7 -10.15 19.06 2.23
N GLU A 8 -10.54 20.31 2.04
CA GLU A 8 -11.48 20.71 0.98
C GLU A 8 -11.10 22.06 0.38
N SER A 9 -11.32 22.18 -0.92
CA SER A 9 -11.25 23.41 -1.68
C SER A 9 -12.34 23.44 -2.76
N LYS A 10 -12.39 24.52 -3.55
CA LYS A 10 -13.27 24.59 -4.72
C LYS A 10 -12.90 23.59 -5.81
N LYS A 11 -11.66 23.09 -5.82
CA LYS A 11 -11.15 22.15 -6.83
C LYS A 11 -11.40 20.69 -6.46
N GLY A 12 -11.78 20.40 -5.20
CA GLY A 12 -12.01 19.03 -4.74
C GLY A 12 -11.66 18.81 -3.26
N ARG A 13 -11.66 17.53 -2.86
CA ARG A 13 -11.56 17.09 -1.46
C ARG A 13 -10.61 15.91 -1.32
N ILE A 14 -9.84 15.94 -0.23
CA ILE A 14 -9.16 14.77 0.31
C ILE A 14 -10.01 14.27 1.47
N ILE A 15 -10.27 12.98 1.48
CA ILE A 15 -11.02 12.28 2.51
C ILE A 15 -10.09 11.40 3.31
N TYR A 16 -10.54 10.97 4.47
CA TYR A 16 -9.88 9.91 5.22
C TYR A 16 -10.86 8.95 5.87
N TYR A 17 -10.41 7.71 6.04
CA TYR A 17 -11.08 6.71 6.86
C TYR A 17 -10.37 6.61 8.19
N ASN A 18 -11.12 6.83 9.28
CA ASN A 18 -10.60 6.75 10.65
C ASN A 18 -10.92 5.38 11.29
N GLU A 19 -10.45 4.32 10.64
CA GLU A 19 -10.68 2.93 11.04
C GLU A 19 -9.33 2.20 11.07
N GLY A 20 -9.16 1.22 11.97
CA GLY A 20 -7.89 0.50 12.17
C GLY A 20 -6.92 1.23 13.09
N LEU A 21 -5.61 1.06 12.86
CA LEU A 21 -4.57 1.67 13.68
C LEU A 21 -4.16 3.07 13.19
N ARG A 22 -4.23 3.29 11.88
CA ARG A 22 -3.87 4.56 11.23
C ARG A 22 -4.95 5.01 10.24
N PRO A 23 -5.09 6.32 10.03
CA PRO A 23 -6.00 6.83 9.00
C PRO A 23 -5.48 6.48 7.59
N LEU A 24 -6.40 6.22 6.67
CA LEU A 24 -6.12 6.15 5.24
C LEU A 24 -6.59 7.44 4.57
N TYR A 25 -5.77 8.04 3.72
CA TYR A 25 -6.11 9.23 2.94
C TYR A 25 -6.34 8.88 1.47
N SER A 26 -7.39 9.46 0.87
CA SER A 26 -7.81 9.18 -0.51
C SER A 26 -8.47 10.42 -1.10
N PRO A 27 -8.43 10.67 -2.43
CA PRO A 27 -9.28 11.71 -3.02
C PRO A 27 -10.75 11.28 -2.93
N SER A 28 -11.66 12.23 -2.70
CA SER A 28 -13.09 11.90 -2.79
C SER A 28 -13.43 11.45 -4.22
N ILE A 29 -14.50 10.67 -4.36
CA ILE A 29 -14.88 10.11 -5.67
C ILE A 29 -15.13 11.22 -6.70
N GLU A 30 -15.72 12.34 -6.28
CA GLU A 30 -16.05 13.50 -7.14
C GLU A 30 -14.87 14.44 -7.42
N THR A 31 -13.72 14.22 -6.77
CA THR A 31 -12.55 15.10 -6.94
C THR A 31 -11.88 14.85 -8.28
N GLU A 32 -11.97 15.79 -9.22
CA GLU A 32 -11.35 15.67 -10.55
C GLU A 32 -10.02 16.41 -10.67
N SER A 33 -9.74 17.35 -9.76
CA SER A 33 -8.48 18.08 -9.76
C SER A 33 -7.30 17.14 -9.60
N THR A 34 -6.47 17.05 -10.63
CA THR A 34 -5.25 16.24 -10.64
C THR A 34 -4.28 16.67 -9.54
N GLU A 35 -4.21 17.97 -9.23
CA GLU A 35 -3.41 18.50 -8.12
C GLU A 35 -3.83 17.89 -6.76
N ILE A 36 -5.14 17.81 -6.50
CA ILE A 36 -5.68 17.29 -5.23
C ILE A 36 -5.57 15.77 -5.18
N ILE A 37 -5.83 15.09 -6.29
CA ILE A 37 -5.60 13.64 -6.42
C ILE A 37 -4.12 13.33 -6.13
N ALA A 38 -3.20 14.12 -6.70
CA ALA A 38 -1.77 13.95 -6.49
C ALA A 38 -1.38 14.10 -5.03
N GLN A 39 -1.93 15.10 -4.35
CA GLN A 39 -1.64 15.30 -2.94
C GLN A 39 -2.16 14.15 -2.08
N ALA A 40 -3.38 13.66 -2.33
CA ALA A 40 -3.92 12.50 -1.63
C ALA A 40 -3.05 11.24 -1.84
N TYR A 41 -2.64 10.98 -3.09
CA TYR A 41 -1.80 9.83 -3.42
C TYR A 41 -0.39 9.95 -2.86
N ALA A 42 0.19 11.16 -2.84
CA ALA A 42 1.47 11.40 -2.21
C ALA A 42 1.42 11.12 -0.70
N ILE A 43 0.33 11.51 -0.02
CA ILE A 43 0.14 11.19 1.41
C ILE A 43 0.07 9.68 1.60
N PHE A 44 -0.77 8.99 0.82
CA PHE A 44 -0.95 7.53 0.90
C PHE A 44 0.36 6.78 0.67
N TRP A 45 1.05 7.05 -0.43
CA TRP A 45 2.27 6.33 -0.78
C TRP A 45 3.46 6.68 0.12
N ALA A 46 3.54 7.91 0.63
CA ALA A 46 4.55 8.24 1.64
C ALA A 46 4.34 7.44 2.94
N ASP A 47 3.09 7.22 3.35
CA ASP A 47 2.75 6.39 4.52
C ASP A 47 3.07 4.91 4.27
N GLN A 48 2.63 4.33 3.14
CA GLN A 48 2.90 2.92 2.82
C GLN A 48 4.41 2.64 2.69
N THR A 49 5.13 3.49 1.94
CA THR A 49 6.58 3.30 1.73
C THR A 49 7.36 3.49 3.04
N TRP A 50 6.91 4.41 3.90
CA TRP A 50 7.48 4.56 5.23
C TRP A 50 7.33 3.27 6.07
N GLU A 51 6.17 2.61 6.01
CA GLU A 51 5.93 1.35 6.70
C GLU A 51 6.74 0.19 6.12
N HIS A 52 6.98 0.16 4.81
CA HIS A 52 7.91 -0.78 4.18
C HIS A 52 9.31 -0.64 4.78
N ALA A 53 9.85 0.59 4.85
CA ALA A 53 11.16 0.85 5.45
C ALA A 53 11.20 0.50 6.95
N TRP A 54 10.12 0.76 7.69
CA TRP A 54 9.98 0.34 9.07
C TRP A 54 10.01 -1.19 9.23
N LEU A 55 9.32 -1.93 8.36
CA LEU A 55 9.32 -3.39 8.42
C LEU A 55 10.70 -3.95 8.08
N LEU A 56 11.39 -3.37 7.09
CA LEU A 56 12.76 -3.76 6.75
C LEU A 56 13.71 -3.58 7.94
N GLU A 57 13.68 -2.43 8.61
CA GLU A 57 14.44 -2.21 9.85
C GLU A 57 14.13 -3.30 10.90
N LYS A 58 12.85 -3.68 11.08
CA LYS A 58 12.46 -4.71 12.06
C LYS A 58 12.95 -6.11 11.72
N LEU A 59 13.04 -6.46 10.43
CA LEU A 59 13.28 -7.82 9.96
C LEU A 59 14.71 -8.05 9.44
N LEU A 60 15.56 -7.02 9.43
CA LEU A 60 16.99 -7.13 9.18
C LEU A 60 17.75 -7.46 10.49
N PRO A 61 18.39 -8.65 10.59
CA PRO A 61 19.16 -9.03 11.78
C PRO A 61 20.37 -8.11 12.00
N ILE A 62 20.39 -7.39 13.12
CA ILE A 62 21.43 -6.39 13.43
C ILE A 62 22.82 -7.02 13.50
N ASP A 63 22.94 -8.22 14.09
CA ASP A 63 24.24 -8.87 14.31
C ASP A 63 24.97 -9.18 12.98
N ASP A 64 24.23 -9.47 11.91
CA ASP A 64 24.78 -9.82 10.60
C ASP A 64 24.69 -8.68 9.57
N LEU A 65 23.72 -7.78 9.72
CA LEU A 65 23.34 -6.75 8.74
C LEU A 65 23.19 -5.36 9.36
N ALA A 66 24.06 -5.00 10.32
CA ALA A 66 24.01 -3.72 11.02
C ALA A 66 24.00 -2.50 10.07
N LYS A 67 24.74 -2.58 8.95
CA LYS A 67 24.79 -1.48 7.97
C LYS A 67 23.44 -1.33 7.25
N GLU A 68 22.90 -2.42 6.72
CA GLU A 68 21.63 -2.44 6.03
C GLU A 68 20.47 -2.07 6.97
N HIS A 69 20.55 -2.48 8.24
CA HIS A 69 19.59 -2.08 9.26
C HIS A 69 19.60 -0.55 9.48
N GLU A 70 20.78 0.05 9.63
CA GLU A 70 20.89 1.51 9.80
C GLU A 70 20.45 2.27 8.53
N GLU A 71 20.73 1.73 7.34
CA GLU A 71 20.27 2.29 6.07
C GLU A 71 18.73 2.25 5.96
N ALA A 72 18.10 1.12 6.29
CA ALA A 72 16.63 1.00 6.35
C ALA A 72 16.02 1.99 7.35
N LYS A 73 16.67 2.20 8.50
CA LYS A 73 16.25 3.17 9.50
C LYS A 73 16.34 4.62 8.98
N GLN A 74 17.37 4.97 8.22
CA GLN A 74 17.51 6.29 7.60
C GLN A 74 16.39 6.56 6.61
N PHE A 75 16.08 5.60 5.72
CA PHE A 75 14.94 5.70 4.80
C PHE A 75 13.63 5.85 5.57
N LYS A 76 13.42 5.05 6.61
CA LYS A 76 12.24 5.14 7.47
C LYS A 76 12.10 6.54 8.08
N GLU A 77 13.17 7.13 8.60
CA GLU A 77 13.13 8.48 9.19
C GLU A 77 12.83 9.56 8.14
N ALA A 78 13.45 9.47 6.96
CA ALA A 78 13.23 10.40 5.86
C ALA A 78 11.79 10.33 5.31
N LEU A 79 11.31 9.13 5.00
CA LEU A 79 9.95 8.88 4.50
C LEU A 79 8.88 9.32 5.49
N ARG A 80 9.10 9.08 6.80
CA ARG A 80 8.22 9.60 7.85
C ARG A 80 8.15 11.13 7.85
N GLY A 81 9.30 11.79 7.62
CA GLY A 81 9.39 13.24 7.49
C GLY A 81 8.63 13.77 6.29
N TYR A 82 8.67 13.11 5.14
CA TYR A 82 7.89 13.48 3.96
C TYR A 82 6.39 13.26 4.16
N TYR A 83 6.00 12.13 4.74
CA TYR A 83 4.60 11.86 5.09
C TYR A 83 4.04 12.96 5.99
N ALA A 84 4.75 13.33 7.06
CA ALA A 84 4.30 14.39 7.98
C ALA A 84 4.13 15.74 7.25
N GLN A 85 5.11 16.13 6.43
CA GLN A 85 5.02 17.36 5.63
C GLN A 85 3.82 17.36 4.70
N LEU A 86 3.59 16.28 3.95
CA LEU A 86 2.47 16.15 3.00
C LEU A 86 1.11 16.14 3.70
N ARG A 87 1.01 15.41 4.82
CA ARG A 87 -0.20 15.34 5.63
C ARG A 87 -0.56 16.72 6.20
N ASP A 88 0.40 17.51 6.63
CA ASP A 88 0.15 18.83 7.24
C ASP A 88 0.06 19.97 6.21
N LEU A 89 0.36 19.70 4.94
CA LEU A 89 0.33 20.67 3.86
C LEU A 89 -1.09 21.09 3.45
N ASP A 90 -1.36 22.38 3.27
CA ASP A 90 -2.68 22.83 2.76
C ASP A 90 -3.02 22.26 1.37
N ILE A 91 -4.32 22.11 1.06
CA ILE A 91 -4.83 21.40 -0.14
C ILE A 91 -4.50 22.06 -1.50
N GLU A 92 -3.96 23.28 -1.47
CA GLU A 92 -3.55 24.04 -2.66
C GLU A 92 -2.17 24.69 -2.48
N ALA A 93 -1.34 24.16 -1.57
CA ALA A 93 -0.05 24.74 -1.27
C ALA A 93 0.93 24.58 -2.45
N ASN A 94 1.56 25.69 -2.85
CA ASN A 94 2.55 25.73 -3.93
C ASN A 94 3.84 24.93 -3.61
N THR A 95 4.09 24.59 -2.36
CA THR A 95 5.25 23.79 -1.92
C THR A 95 5.07 22.29 -2.18
N PHE A 96 3.88 21.83 -2.56
CA PHE A 96 3.60 20.41 -2.88
C PHE A 96 4.57 19.86 -3.93
N THR A 97 4.83 20.61 -5.01
CA THR A 97 5.72 20.18 -6.10
C THR A 97 7.13 19.87 -5.59
N ASN A 98 7.72 20.76 -4.78
CA ASN A 98 9.06 20.56 -4.24
C ASN A 98 9.12 19.40 -3.23
N ILE A 99 8.08 19.22 -2.39
CA ILE A 99 8.04 18.09 -1.44
C ILE A 99 7.89 16.77 -2.20
N SER A 100 7.02 16.71 -3.20
CA SER A 100 6.82 15.50 -4.02
C SER A 100 8.06 15.13 -4.85
N GLU A 101 8.86 16.08 -5.32
CA GLU A 101 10.14 15.82 -6.00
C GLU A 101 11.16 15.13 -5.11
N LYS A 102 11.25 15.59 -3.87
CA LYS A 102 12.13 14.99 -2.87
C LYS A 102 11.64 13.61 -2.47
N LEU A 103 10.33 13.43 -2.27
CA LEU A 103 9.73 12.12 -2.02
C LEU A 103 10.02 11.14 -3.17
N ILE A 104 9.83 11.55 -4.43
CA ILE A 104 10.14 10.72 -5.61
C ILE A 104 11.61 10.27 -5.59
N THR A 105 12.52 11.18 -5.26
CA THR A 105 13.96 10.88 -5.17
C THR A 105 14.25 9.88 -4.05
N GLU A 106 13.64 10.08 -2.88
CA GLU A 106 13.79 9.20 -1.72
C GLU A 106 13.27 7.78 -2.01
N ILE A 107 12.08 7.66 -2.61
CA ILE A 107 11.50 6.39 -3.02
C ILE A 107 12.41 5.69 -4.04
N GLY A 108 12.98 6.43 -5.00
CA GLY A 108 13.94 5.87 -5.96
C GLY A 108 15.18 5.27 -5.29
N GLY A 109 15.76 5.96 -4.31
CA GLY A 109 16.87 5.43 -3.52
C GLY A 109 16.48 4.20 -2.70
N PHE A 110 15.25 4.18 -2.16
CA PHE A 110 14.76 3.04 -1.40
C PHE A 110 14.53 1.79 -2.28
N ILE A 111 14.02 1.97 -3.50
CA ILE A 111 13.91 0.91 -4.52
C ILE A 111 15.29 0.30 -4.81
N ASP A 112 16.32 1.12 -4.97
CA ASP A 112 17.68 0.64 -5.24
C ASP A 112 18.22 -0.20 -4.07
N PHE A 113 17.97 0.25 -2.84
CA PHE A 113 18.31 -0.47 -1.62
C PHE A 113 17.60 -1.84 -1.52
N GLU A 114 16.28 -1.88 -1.73
CA GLU A 114 15.51 -3.13 -1.70
C GLU A 114 15.95 -4.12 -2.78
N ASN A 115 16.27 -3.62 -3.97
CA ASN A 115 16.80 -4.46 -5.05
C ASN A 115 18.20 -5.03 -4.72
N ASP A 116 19.10 -4.27 -4.09
CA ASP A 116 20.39 -4.82 -3.63
C ASP A 116 20.19 -5.94 -2.60
N LEU A 117 19.36 -5.69 -1.58
CA LEU A 117 19.01 -6.68 -0.55
C LEU A 117 18.49 -7.97 -1.19
N LYS A 118 17.47 -7.85 -2.03
CA LYS A 118 16.87 -8.99 -2.74
C LYS A 118 17.93 -9.75 -3.55
N ASN A 119 18.73 -9.04 -4.34
CA ASN A 119 19.73 -9.66 -5.21
C ASN A 119 20.82 -10.39 -4.43
N ARG A 120 21.22 -9.87 -3.26
CA ARG A 120 22.18 -10.53 -2.38
C ARG A 120 21.56 -11.75 -1.69
N GLN A 121 20.30 -11.65 -1.25
CA GLN A 121 19.57 -12.75 -0.65
C GLN A 121 19.37 -13.93 -1.62
N LEU A 122 18.95 -13.64 -2.87
CA LEU A 122 18.80 -14.66 -3.92
C LEU A 122 20.12 -15.35 -4.30
N LYS A 123 21.25 -14.70 -4.06
CA LYS A 123 22.60 -15.26 -4.27
C LYS A 123 23.16 -15.96 -3.01
N GLY A 124 22.37 -16.08 -1.95
CA GLY A 124 22.80 -16.66 -0.67
C GLY A 124 23.89 -15.87 0.04
N LYS A 125 24.03 -14.57 -0.24
CA LYS A 125 25.08 -13.71 0.35
C LYS A 125 24.67 -13.08 1.67
N ILE A 126 23.38 -12.98 1.94
CA ILE A 126 22.80 -12.48 3.18
C ILE A 126 21.59 -13.35 3.57
N CYS A 127 21.26 -13.34 4.85
CA CYS A 127 20.05 -13.96 5.39
C CYS A 127 19.23 -12.87 6.09
N THR A 128 17.94 -12.80 5.78
CA THR A 128 17.00 -11.84 6.38
C THR A 128 15.76 -12.58 6.84
N LEU A 129 14.90 -11.93 7.63
CA LEU A 129 13.56 -12.45 7.96
C LEU A 129 12.50 -11.97 6.96
N ILE A 130 12.92 -11.51 5.78
CA ILE A 130 12.08 -10.91 4.74
C ILE A 130 12.05 -11.86 3.55
N TYR A 131 10.86 -12.15 3.02
CA TYR A 131 10.75 -12.97 1.82
C TYR A 131 11.26 -12.19 0.59
N PRO A 132 12.00 -12.82 -0.36
CA PRO A 132 12.37 -12.13 -1.60
C PRO A 132 11.17 -11.58 -2.37
N LEU A 133 10.04 -12.31 -2.35
CA LEU A 133 8.77 -11.85 -2.93
C LEU A 133 8.24 -10.59 -2.26
N PHE A 134 8.46 -10.40 -0.94
CA PHE A 134 8.07 -9.18 -0.25
C PHE A 134 8.85 -7.97 -0.78
N LEU A 135 10.16 -8.11 -1.01
CA LEU A 135 10.97 -7.05 -1.62
C LEU A 135 10.59 -6.77 -3.09
N GLU A 136 10.16 -7.79 -3.84
CA GLU A 136 9.62 -7.59 -5.19
C GLU A 136 8.27 -6.86 -5.18
N HIS A 137 7.45 -7.21 -4.20
CA HIS A 137 6.14 -6.63 -3.97
C HIS A 137 6.25 -5.12 -3.65
N THR A 138 7.01 -4.74 -2.62
CA THR A 138 7.16 -3.33 -2.21
C THR A 138 7.76 -2.47 -3.32
N VAL A 139 8.78 -2.97 -4.02
CA VAL A 139 9.37 -2.30 -5.19
C VAL A 139 8.33 -2.08 -6.29
N ARG A 140 7.40 -3.03 -6.52
CA ARG A 140 6.35 -2.89 -7.52
C ARG A 140 5.34 -1.80 -7.13
N GLU A 141 4.98 -1.71 -5.86
CA GLU A 141 4.13 -0.64 -5.32
C GLU A 141 4.77 0.73 -5.44
N GLN A 142 6.03 0.84 -5.06
CA GLN A 142 6.80 2.08 -5.15
C GLN A 142 6.98 2.53 -6.60
N ASN A 143 7.26 1.62 -7.54
CA ASN A 143 7.31 1.96 -8.96
C ASN A 143 5.96 2.47 -9.48
N ARG A 144 4.84 1.89 -9.04
CA ARG A 144 3.51 2.41 -9.38
C ARG A 144 3.29 3.79 -8.78
N SER A 145 3.72 4.02 -7.53
CA SER A 145 3.69 5.34 -6.89
C SER A 145 4.46 6.38 -7.69
N LEU A 146 5.71 6.08 -8.07
CA LEU A 146 6.54 6.97 -8.89
C LEU A 146 5.88 7.31 -10.21
N ASN A 147 5.35 6.31 -10.92
CA ASN A 147 4.64 6.51 -12.19
C ASN A 147 3.40 7.39 -12.01
N GLN A 148 2.60 7.17 -10.95
CA GLN A 148 1.43 7.99 -10.66
C GLN A 148 1.81 9.43 -10.33
N LEU A 149 2.79 9.65 -9.44
CA LEU A 149 3.24 10.98 -9.05
C LEU A 149 3.85 11.75 -10.24
N GLN A 150 4.57 11.08 -11.14
CA GLN A 150 5.09 11.67 -12.38
C GLN A 150 3.97 12.01 -13.37
N ALA A 151 3.05 11.07 -13.63
CA ALA A 151 1.92 11.28 -14.54
C ALA A 151 1.03 12.45 -14.08
N LEU A 152 0.87 12.62 -12.76
CA LEU A 152 0.14 13.71 -12.16
C LEU A 152 0.79 15.08 -12.41
N LYS A 153 2.13 15.17 -12.38
CA LYS A 153 2.84 16.41 -12.75
C LYS A 153 2.62 16.81 -14.21
N GLU A 154 2.50 15.81 -15.08
CA GLU A 154 2.26 16.03 -16.52
C GLU A 154 0.77 16.20 -16.86
N ASN A 155 -0.12 16.13 -15.86
CA ASN A 155 -1.57 16.12 -16.04
C ASN A 155 -2.06 14.98 -16.96
N LYS A 156 -1.41 13.81 -16.87
CA LYS A 156 -1.63 12.62 -17.70
C LYS A 156 -2.10 11.39 -16.90
N LEU A 157 -2.52 11.56 -15.64
CA LEU A 157 -3.00 10.42 -14.86
C LEU A 157 -4.25 9.82 -15.53
N VAL A 158 -4.16 8.54 -15.85
CA VAL A 158 -5.28 7.75 -16.40
C VAL A 158 -5.74 6.77 -15.34
N PHE A 159 -7.05 6.74 -15.11
CA PHE A 159 -7.70 5.73 -14.29
C PHE A 159 -8.12 4.56 -15.18
N ASP A 160 -7.17 3.69 -15.51
CA ASP A 160 -7.44 2.46 -16.25
C ASP A 160 -7.96 1.40 -15.28
N ARG A 161 -9.25 1.07 -15.39
CA ARG A 161 -9.91 0.09 -14.53
C ARG A 161 -9.22 -1.28 -14.58
N GLN A 162 -8.77 -1.72 -15.76
CA GLN A 162 -8.13 -3.02 -15.91
C GLN A 162 -6.73 -3.01 -15.27
N GLU A 163 -5.96 -1.94 -15.44
CA GLU A 163 -4.67 -1.78 -14.75
C GLU A 163 -4.84 -1.85 -13.23
N ILE A 164 -5.81 -1.11 -12.68
CA ILE A 164 -6.08 -1.05 -11.24
C ILE A 164 -6.43 -2.43 -10.71
N ILE A 165 -7.34 -3.16 -11.39
CA ILE A 165 -7.73 -4.52 -10.98
C ILE A 165 -6.53 -5.47 -11.04
N THR A 166 -5.79 -5.46 -12.14
CA THR A 166 -4.63 -6.34 -12.35
C THR A 166 -3.55 -6.09 -11.29
N PHE A 167 -3.18 -4.83 -11.07
CA PHE A 167 -2.14 -4.46 -10.10
C PHE A 167 -2.53 -4.88 -8.68
N TRP A 168 -3.70 -4.46 -8.21
CA TRP A 168 -4.10 -4.69 -6.82
C TRP A 168 -4.52 -6.12 -6.55
N SER A 169 -5.12 -6.83 -7.51
CA SER A 169 -5.42 -8.25 -7.30
C SER A 169 -4.15 -9.06 -7.06
N GLN A 170 -3.07 -8.76 -7.79
CA GLN A 170 -1.78 -9.39 -7.50
C GLN A 170 -1.25 -8.99 -6.12
N ALA A 171 -1.29 -7.70 -5.75
CA ALA A 171 -0.83 -7.23 -4.43
C ALA A 171 -1.61 -7.88 -3.27
N ILE A 172 -2.95 -7.90 -3.32
CA ILE A 172 -3.79 -8.50 -2.29
C ILE A 172 -3.62 -10.04 -2.24
N ALA A 173 -3.41 -10.70 -3.37
CA ALA A 173 -3.06 -12.11 -3.38
C ALA A 173 -1.76 -12.37 -2.61
N GLU A 174 -0.72 -11.56 -2.86
CA GLU A 174 0.56 -11.65 -2.16
C GLU A 174 0.41 -11.33 -0.67
N HIS A 175 -0.38 -10.32 -0.27
CA HIS A 175 -0.70 -10.05 1.13
C HIS A 175 -1.33 -11.26 1.83
N ALA A 176 -2.30 -11.89 1.19
CA ALA A 176 -2.93 -13.09 1.73
C ALA A 176 -1.91 -14.23 1.88
N ALA A 177 -0.98 -14.39 0.93
CA ALA A 177 0.10 -15.36 1.06
C ALA A 177 1.04 -15.03 2.23
N PHE A 178 1.55 -13.79 2.34
CA PHE A 178 2.43 -13.36 3.43
C PHE A 178 1.76 -13.55 4.79
N PHE A 179 0.49 -13.14 4.90
CA PHE A 179 -0.30 -13.27 6.12
C PHE A 179 -0.40 -14.74 6.53
N ALA A 180 -0.77 -15.64 5.62
CA ALA A 180 -0.86 -17.07 5.90
C ALA A 180 0.49 -17.65 6.39
N HIS A 181 1.61 -17.27 5.78
CA HIS A 181 2.94 -17.78 6.13
C HIS A 181 3.52 -17.19 7.42
N TRP A 182 2.91 -16.15 7.99
CA TRP A 182 3.30 -15.57 9.28
C TRP A 182 2.33 -15.93 10.42
N LEU A 183 1.28 -16.70 10.15
CA LEU A 183 0.47 -17.34 11.19
C LEU A 183 1.26 -18.44 11.90
N ASP A 184 0.92 -18.69 13.16
CA ASP A 184 1.36 -19.92 13.81
C ASP A 184 0.72 -21.14 13.09
N PRO A 185 1.45 -22.24 12.85
CA PRO A 185 0.92 -23.42 12.16
C PRO A 185 -0.34 -24.05 12.81
N THR A 186 -0.66 -23.68 14.04
CA THR A 186 -1.87 -24.14 14.73
C THR A 186 -3.12 -23.29 14.44
N GLU A 187 -3.00 -22.18 13.70
CA GLU A 187 -4.12 -21.33 13.24
C GLU A 187 -4.68 -21.79 11.88
N SER A 188 -4.78 -23.11 11.66
CA SER A 188 -5.06 -23.70 10.34
C SER A 188 -6.37 -23.25 9.69
N GLN A 189 -7.40 -22.94 10.49
CA GLN A 189 -8.68 -22.41 9.96
C GLN A 189 -8.54 -21.00 9.41
N ILE A 190 -7.71 -20.16 10.05
CA ILE A 190 -7.44 -18.80 9.59
C ILE A 190 -6.58 -18.89 8.34
N GLU A 191 -5.55 -19.72 8.35
CA GLU A 191 -4.67 -20.00 7.22
C GLU A 191 -5.46 -20.44 5.98
N GLU A 192 -6.32 -21.45 6.09
CA GLU A 192 -7.16 -21.95 4.99
C GLU A 192 -8.03 -20.83 4.40
N LYS A 193 -8.66 -20.03 5.26
CA LYS A 193 -9.47 -18.89 4.83
C LYS A 193 -8.63 -17.79 4.15
N THR A 194 -7.43 -17.49 4.68
CA THR A 194 -6.52 -16.52 4.06
C THR A 194 -6.08 -17.00 2.68
N LEU A 195 -5.69 -18.28 2.57
CA LEU A 195 -5.27 -18.88 1.29
C LEU A 195 -6.43 -18.99 0.28
N HIS A 196 -7.68 -19.08 0.74
CA HIS A 196 -8.82 -18.95 -0.14
C HIS A 196 -8.88 -17.57 -0.82
N TYR A 197 -8.69 -16.48 -0.06
CA TYR A 197 -8.62 -15.14 -0.66
C TYR A 197 -7.43 -15.00 -1.62
N ASN A 198 -6.25 -15.53 -1.26
CA ASN A 198 -5.10 -15.58 -2.17
C ASN A 198 -5.50 -16.19 -3.52
N GLN A 199 -6.15 -17.35 -3.52
CA GLN A 199 -6.59 -18.01 -4.76
C GLN A 199 -7.62 -17.20 -5.55
N GLN A 200 -8.59 -16.56 -4.89
CA GLN A 200 -9.59 -15.75 -5.59
C GLN A 200 -8.95 -14.56 -6.31
N PHE A 201 -8.05 -13.83 -5.65
CA PHE A 201 -7.37 -12.69 -6.25
C PHE A 201 -6.34 -13.10 -7.32
N LEU A 202 -5.67 -14.25 -7.17
CA LEU A 202 -4.84 -14.81 -8.24
C LEU A 202 -5.65 -15.06 -9.51
N LYS A 203 -6.87 -15.60 -9.39
CA LYS A 203 -7.77 -15.77 -10.55
C LYS A 203 -8.14 -14.44 -11.19
N SER A 204 -8.48 -13.42 -10.39
CA SER A 204 -8.79 -12.07 -10.90
C SER A 204 -7.65 -11.44 -11.70
N TYR A 205 -6.40 -11.76 -11.36
CA TYR A 205 -5.22 -11.27 -12.05
C TYR A 205 -4.80 -12.15 -13.24
N GLN A 206 -4.83 -13.48 -13.11
CA GLN A 206 -4.25 -14.43 -14.08
C GLN A 206 -5.25 -14.95 -15.12
N GLU A 207 -6.55 -15.00 -14.78
CA GLU A 207 -7.58 -15.63 -15.59
C GLU A 207 -8.52 -14.56 -16.17
N LEU A 208 -8.03 -13.81 -17.17
CA LEU A 208 -8.72 -12.68 -17.83
C LEU A 208 -10.12 -12.98 -18.40
N ASN A 209 -10.54 -14.24 -18.44
CA ASN A 209 -11.82 -14.70 -18.98
C ASN A 209 -12.84 -15.09 -17.89
N ILE A 210 -12.52 -14.94 -16.61
CA ILE A 210 -13.48 -15.18 -15.52
C ILE A 210 -14.04 -13.85 -15.04
N GLU A 211 -15.35 -13.68 -15.17
CA GLU A 211 -16.06 -12.54 -14.61
C GLU A 211 -16.12 -12.71 -13.08
N ILE A 212 -15.18 -12.06 -12.40
CA ILE A 212 -15.17 -11.96 -10.93
C ILE A 212 -15.76 -10.61 -10.57
N ASP A 213 -16.78 -10.64 -9.69
CA ASP A 213 -17.28 -9.43 -9.04
C ASP A 213 -16.24 -8.91 -8.06
N ILE A 214 -15.32 -8.10 -8.59
CA ILE A 214 -14.15 -7.61 -7.88
C ILE A 214 -14.51 -6.62 -6.76
N ASP A 215 -15.60 -5.83 -6.88
CA ASP A 215 -16.04 -4.91 -5.80
C ASP A 215 -16.58 -5.70 -4.60
N THR A 216 -17.33 -6.79 -4.86
CA THR A 216 -17.77 -7.71 -3.79
C THR A 216 -16.58 -8.42 -3.15
N LEU A 217 -15.67 -8.99 -3.96
CA LEU A 217 -14.50 -9.71 -3.44
C LEU A 217 -13.60 -8.83 -2.56
N ILE A 218 -13.28 -7.61 -3.02
CA ILE A 218 -12.47 -6.68 -2.21
C ILE A 218 -13.24 -6.19 -0.99
N GLY A 219 -14.56 -5.99 -1.08
CA GLY A 219 -15.42 -5.68 0.06
C GLY A 219 -15.36 -6.73 1.16
N ASP A 220 -15.48 -8.00 0.79
CA ASP A 220 -15.37 -9.13 1.71
C ASP A 220 -13.96 -9.25 2.33
N PHE A 221 -12.91 -9.01 1.52
CA PHE A 221 -11.54 -9.02 2.01
C PHE A 221 -11.25 -7.86 2.99
N ILE A 222 -11.78 -6.66 2.76
CA ILE A 222 -11.68 -5.53 3.71
C ILE A 222 -12.34 -5.89 5.05
N ASN A 223 -13.53 -6.51 5.01
CA ASN A 223 -14.20 -6.96 6.23
C ASN A 223 -13.38 -8.03 6.97
N TYR A 224 -12.90 -9.03 6.23
CA TYR A 224 -12.06 -10.09 6.78
C TYR A 224 -10.76 -9.54 7.41
N SER A 225 -10.03 -8.68 6.70
CA SER A 225 -8.80 -8.06 7.20
C SER A 225 -9.05 -7.16 8.42
N SER A 226 -10.20 -6.48 8.49
CA SER A 226 -10.59 -5.69 9.67
C SER A 226 -10.84 -6.56 10.91
N VAL A 227 -11.59 -7.66 10.76
CA VAL A 227 -11.83 -8.61 11.87
C VAL A 227 -10.50 -9.25 12.32
N THR A 228 -9.67 -9.64 11.36
CA THR A 228 -8.38 -10.29 11.62
C THR A 228 -7.40 -9.34 12.30
N LEU A 229 -7.33 -8.08 11.89
CA LEU A 229 -6.57 -7.03 12.58
C LEU A 229 -6.99 -6.90 14.05
N ASN A 230 -8.30 -6.80 14.32
CA ASN A 230 -8.80 -6.70 15.69
C ASN A 230 -8.43 -7.92 16.53
N ASN A 231 -8.53 -9.12 15.96
CA ASN A 231 -8.13 -10.34 16.66
C ASN A 231 -6.61 -10.41 16.92
N ILE A 232 -5.76 -9.87 16.04
CA ILE A 232 -4.32 -9.71 16.32
C ILE A 232 -4.10 -8.73 17.47
N ILE A 233 -4.74 -7.57 17.45
CA ILE A 233 -4.65 -6.54 18.50
C ILE A 233 -5.08 -7.10 19.86
N GLU A 234 -6.14 -7.90 19.88
CA GLU A 234 -6.69 -8.54 21.08
C GLU A 234 -5.96 -9.83 21.49
N HIS A 235 -4.84 -10.17 20.83
CA HIS A 235 -4.03 -11.35 21.10
C HIS A 235 -4.80 -12.69 20.97
N LYS A 236 -5.81 -12.73 20.09
CA LYS A 236 -6.65 -13.90 19.81
C LYS A 236 -6.12 -14.79 18.68
N ILE A 237 -5.14 -14.30 17.91
CA ILE A 237 -4.49 -15.03 16.82
C ILE A 237 -3.02 -15.20 17.18
N ARG A 238 -2.53 -16.44 17.17
CA ARG A 238 -1.09 -16.72 17.30
C ARG A 238 -0.42 -16.47 15.96
N SER A 239 0.53 -15.55 15.93
CA SER A 239 1.27 -15.19 14.72
C SER A 239 2.54 -14.42 15.09
N ILE A 240 3.40 -14.22 14.10
CA ILE A 240 4.51 -13.26 14.15
C ILE A 240 4.19 -11.98 13.37
N ILE A 241 2.89 -11.70 13.17
CA ILE A 241 2.41 -10.56 12.38
C ILE A 241 2.30 -9.34 13.28
N PHE A 242 2.99 -8.25 12.89
CA PHE A 242 2.80 -6.97 13.56
C PHE A 242 1.39 -6.41 13.31
N PRO A 243 0.70 -5.87 14.33
CA PRO A 243 -0.58 -5.19 14.12
C PRO A 243 -0.52 -4.10 13.05
N ASP A 244 0.56 -3.29 13.03
CA ASP A 244 0.77 -2.26 11.99
C ASP A 244 0.83 -2.86 10.58
N LEU A 245 1.43 -4.04 10.40
CA LEU A 245 1.51 -4.72 9.11
C LEU A 245 0.16 -5.31 8.67
N ALA A 246 -0.63 -5.82 9.61
CA ALA A 246 -2.00 -6.25 9.31
C ALA A 246 -2.89 -5.04 8.91
N ASP A 247 -2.69 -3.88 9.55
CA ASP A 247 -3.40 -2.65 9.19
C ASP A 247 -2.94 -2.04 7.86
N HIS A 248 -1.65 -2.19 7.52
CA HIS A 248 -1.07 -1.81 6.22
C HIS A 248 -1.78 -2.52 5.05
N TYR A 249 -1.82 -3.86 5.06
CA TYR A 249 -2.53 -4.63 4.02
C TYR A 249 -4.02 -4.28 3.92
N ARG A 250 -4.65 -3.97 5.06
CA ARG A 250 -6.05 -3.53 5.11
C ARG A 250 -6.23 -2.16 4.45
N ARG A 251 -5.33 -1.20 4.72
CA ARG A 251 -5.35 0.13 4.10
C ARG A 251 -5.15 0.04 2.59
N GLU A 252 -4.25 -0.79 2.10
CA GLU A 252 -4.09 -1.01 0.66
C GLU A 252 -5.32 -1.63 0.00
N ALA A 253 -6.01 -2.56 0.67
CA ALA A 253 -7.28 -3.10 0.18
C ALA A 253 -8.39 -2.03 0.07
N ILE A 254 -8.45 -1.12 1.04
CA ILE A 254 -9.39 0.01 1.00
C ILE A 254 -9.04 0.95 -0.15
N PHE A 255 -7.76 1.27 -0.30
CA PHE A 255 -7.28 2.14 -1.37
C PHE A 255 -7.54 1.53 -2.76
N PHE A 256 -7.36 0.22 -2.93
CA PHE A 256 -7.77 -0.49 -4.14
C PHE A 256 -9.25 -0.23 -4.46
N ARG A 257 -10.15 -0.44 -3.49
CA ARG A 257 -11.58 -0.24 -3.71
C ARG A 257 -11.91 1.21 -4.08
N ASP A 258 -11.24 2.19 -3.48
CA ASP A 258 -11.42 3.60 -3.82
C ASP A 258 -10.97 3.92 -5.25
N GLN A 259 -9.79 3.40 -5.66
CA GLN A 259 -9.31 3.57 -7.02
C GLN A 259 -10.26 2.96 -8.05
N LEU A 260 -10.77 1.75 -7.76
CA LEU A 260 -11.74 1.06 -8.61
C LEU A 260 -13.02 1.90 -8.79
N ARG A 261 -13.61 2.36 -7.68
CA ARG A 261 -14.84 3.16 -7.71
C ARG A 261 -14.65 4.50 -8.40
N LYS A 262 -13.48 5.12 -8.26
CA LYS A 262 -13.13 6.35 -8.96
C LYS A 262 -13.04 6.14 -10.48
N ALA A 263 -12.40 5.04 -10.92
CA ALA A 263 -12.37 4.69 -12.34
C ALA A 263 -13.79 4.49 -12.89
N GLU A 264 -14.64 3.74 -12.19
CA GLU A 264 -16.04 3.51 -12.60
C GLU A 264 -16.88 4.80 -12.62
N TRP A 265 -16.64 5.73 -11.69
CA TRP A 265 -17.30 7.02 -11.68
C TRP A 265 -16.90 7.88 -12.88
N LEU A 266 -15.60 7.92 -13.22
CA LEU A 266 -15.09 8.64 -14.39
C LEU A 266 -15.62 8.04 -15.70
N GLU A 267 -15.67 6.72 -15.82
CA GLU A 267 -16.25 6.01 -16.98
C GLU A 267 -17.72 6.37 -17.17
N LYS A 268 -18.54 6.30 -16.10
CA LYS A 268 -19.96 6.65 -16.14
C LYS A 268 -20.20 8.12 -16.47
N LYS A 269 -19.30 9.00 -16.08
CA LYS A 269 -19.39 10.43 -16.38
C LYS A 269 -19.04 10.74 -17.84
N ALA A 270 -18.17 9.94 -18.46
CA ALA A 270 -17.75 10.10 -19.85
C ALA A 270 -18.72 9.49 -20.86
N ALA A 271 -19.59 8.57 -20.43
CA ALA A 271 -20.65 7.94 -21.22
C ALA A 271 -21.90 8.84 -21.36
#